data_AF-A0A973BGZ4-F1
#
_entry.id   AF-A0A973BGZ4-F1
#
_cell.length_a   1.000
_cell.length_b   1.000
_cell.length_c   1.000
_cell.angle_alpha   90.00
_cell.angle_beta   90.00
_cell.angle_gamma   90.00
#
_symmetry.space_group_name_H-M   'P 1'
#
loop_
_entity.id
_entity.type
_entity.pdbx_description
1 polymer ?
#
loop_
_entity_poly.entity_id
_entity_poly.type
_entity_poly.pdbx_seq_one_letter_code
_entity_poly.pdbx_strand_id
1 'polypeptide(L)' 'METYFLITNFEQGYHQEEFIYEEVLLEYCEMALEIPLEKIESVEYHNDTIEISLFQLTSEDTSDDWYVNLYKTAKR' A
#
# COMPACT_ATOMS: atom_id res chain seq x y z
N MET A 1 -3.11 3.77 -16.06
CA MET A 1 -1.70 3.92 -15.63
C MET A 1 -1.54 2.98 -14.46
N GLU A 2 -0.71 1.97 -14.59
CA GLU A 2 -0.30 1.15 -13.44
C GLU A 2 0.59 2.04 -12.58
N THR A 3 0.21 2.22 -11.32
CA THR A 3 0.98 3.05 -10.38
C THR A 3 1.47 2.13 -9.27
N TYR A 4 2.79 2.01 -9.17
CA TYR A 4 3.45 1.25 -8.11
C TYR A 4 3.97 2.20 -7.04
N PHE A 5 3.91 1.74 -5.79
CA PHE A 5 4.38 2.45 -4.62
C PHE A 5 5.26 1.55 -3.76
N LEU A 6 6.39 2.08 -3.28
CA LEU A 6 7.31 1.34 -2.42
C LEU A 6 7.27 1.90 -1.00
N ILE A 7 6.84 1.08 -0.04
CA ILE A 7 6.79 1.43 1.38
C ILE A 7 7.96 0.80 2.10
N THR A 8 8.87 1.64 2.62
CA THR A 8 10.04 1.19 3.40
C THR A 8 9.96 1.60 4.87
N ASN A 9 8.93 2.35 5.25
CA ASN A 9 8.71 2.83 6.61
C ASN A 9 7.31 2.38 7.03
N PHE A 10 7.25 1.46 7.99
CA PHE A 10 6.01 0.85 8.44
C PHE A 10 5.50 1.49 9.73
N GLU A 11 4.18 1.49 9.93
CA GLU A 11 3.58 1.93 11.18
C GLU A 11 4.00 1.04 12.36
N GLN A 12 4.04 1.62 13.56
CA GLN A 12 4.37 0.86 14.76
C GLN A 12 3.19 -0.04 15.16
N GLY A 13 3.50 -1.28 15.55
CA GLY A 13 2.49 -2.26 15.96
C GLY A 13 2.32 -3.42 14.98
N TYR A 14 2.91 -3.34 13.79
CA TYR A 14 2.96 -4.43 12.83
C TYR A 14 4.26 -5.21 12.93
N HIS A 15 4.16 -6.54 12.93
CA HIS A 15 5.32 -7.42 12.89
C HIS A 15 5.67 -7.71 11.43
N GLN A 16 6.77 -7.12 10.93
CA GLN A 16 7.21 -7.30 9.54
C GLN A 16 7.46 -8.78 9.16
N GLU A 17 7.74 -9.63 10.15
CA GLU A 17 7.86 -11.08 9.97
C GLU A 17 6.56 -11.72 9.45
N GLU A 18 5.40 -11.11 9.70
CA GLU A 18 4.08 -11.57 9.28
C GLU A 18 3.71 -11.10 7.86
N PHE A 19 4.44 -10.15 7.27
CA PHE A 19 4.24 -9.69 5.89
C PHE A 19 4.60 -10.74 4.82
N ILE A 20 5.07 -11.92 5.24
CA ILE A 20 5.15 -13.10 4.37
C ILE A 20 3.76 -13.61 3.96
N TYR A 21 2.71 -13.25 4.69
CA TYR A 21 1.34 -13.63 4.41
C TYR A 21 0.61 -12.50 3.68
N GLU A 22 0.08 -12.79 2.50
CA GLU A 22 -0.67 -11.83 1.68
C GLU A 22 -1.88 -11.24 2.43
N GLU A 23 -2.58 -12.03 3.24
CA GLU A 23 -3.70 -11.56 4.07
C GLU A 23 -3.28 -10.44 5.03
N VAL A 24 -2.10 -10.58 5.64
CA VAL A 24 -1.55 -9.57 6.57
C VAL A 24 -1.11 -8.31 5.80
N LEU A 25 -0.58 -8.47 4.58
CA LEU A 25 -0.25 -7.33 3.72
C LEU A 25 -1.48 -6.54 3.31
N LEU A 26 -2.56 -7.23 2.92
CA LEU A 26 -3.82 -6.60 2.56
C LEU A 26 -4.45 -5.91 3.77
N GLU A 27 -4.46 -6.55 4.94
CA GLU A 27 -4.91 -5.92 6.19
C GLU A 27 -4.10 -4.68 6.53
N TYR A 28 -2.77 -4.71 6.36
CA TYR A 28 -1.92 -3.54 6.56
C TYR A 28 -2.28 -2.41 5.58
N CYS A 29 -2.47 -2.72 4.29
CA CYS A 29 -2.86 -1.74 3.30
C CYS A 29 -4.22 -1.09 3.61
N GLU A 30 -5.22 -1.87 4.03
CA GLU A 30 -6.55 -1.36 4.36
C GLU A 30 -6.56 -0.58 5.68
N MET A 31 -5.93 -1.13 6.73
CA MET A 31 -6.07 -0.60 8.09
C MET A 31 -5.05 0.50 8.42
N ALA A 32 -3.80 0.37 7.96
CA ALA A 32 -2.73 1.32 8.27
C ALA A 32 -2.53 2.35 7.16
N LEU A 33 -2.62 1.94 5.90
CA LEU A 33 -2.46 2.85 4.76
C LEU A 33 -3.79 3.42 4.26
N GLU A 34 -4.92 2.95 4.81
CA GLU A 34 -6.29 3.37 4.44
C GLU A 34 -6.59 3.19 2.94
N ILE A 35 -5.89 2.27 2.26
CA ILE A 35 -6.06 2.01 0.84
C ILE A 35 -7.28 1.11 0.65
N PRO A 36 -8.26 1.50 -0.18
CA PRO A 36 -9.39 0.62 -0.49
C PRO A 36 -8.91 -0.66 -1.17
N LEU A 37 -9.32 -1.82 -0.66
CA LEU A 37 -8.89 -3.12 -1.19
C LEU A 37 -9.25 -3.28 -2.68
N GLU A 38 -10.37 -2.71 -3.12
CA GLU A 38 -10.79 -2.72 -4.53
C GLU A 38 -9.91 -1.88 -5.46
N LYS A 39 -8.94 -1.13 -4.92
CA LYS A 39 -7.94 -0.39 -5.70
C LYS A 39 -6.59 -1.10 -5.77
N ILE A 40 -6.39 -2.15 -4.96
CA ILE A 40 -5.14 -2.92 -4.92
C ILE A 40 -5.19 -4.01 -6.00
N GLU A 41 -4.23 -3.95 -6.92
CA GLU A 41 -4.06 -4.97 -7.97
C GLU A 41 -3.22 -6.13 -7.45
N SER A 42 -2.12 -5.80 -6.77
CA SER A 42 -1.24 -6.74 -6.10
C SER A 42 -0.47 -6.05 -4.99
N VAL A 43 -0.07 -6.85 -3.99
CA VAL A 43 0.81 -6.42 -2.92
C VAL A 43 1.87 -7.50 -2.70
N GLU A 44 3.13 -7.08 -2.64
CA GLU A 44 4.25 -8.00 -2.40
C GLU A 44 5.18 -7.43 -1.35
N TYR A 45 5.77 -8.30 -0.53
CA TYR A 45 6.80 -7.93 0.43
C TYR A 45 8.14 -8.57 0.06
N HIS A 46 9.14 -7.72 -0.19
CA HIS A 46 10.49 -8.15 -0.51
C HIS A 46 11.53 -7.13 -0.03
N ASN A 47 12.67 -7.61 0.47
CA ASN A 47 13.79 -6.77 0.89
C ASN A 47 13.38 -5.60 1.83
N ASP A 48 12.57 -5.91 2.86
CA ASP A 48 12.06 -4.94 3.82
C ASP A 48 11.25 -3.79 3.18
N THR A 49 10.63 -4.07 2.04
CA THR A 49 9.83 -3.12 1.26
C THR A 49 8.50 -3.78 0.87
N ILE A 50 7.40 -3.07 1.08
CA ILE A 50 6.11 -3.44 0.49
C ILE A 50 6.01 -2.73 -0.86
N GLU A 51 5.79 -3.51 -1.91
CA GLU A 51 5.40 -3.02 -3.23
C GLU A 51 3.89 -3.14 -3.38
N ILE A 52 3.23 -2.00 -3.65
CA ILE A 52 1.80 -1.91 -3.84
C ILE A 52 1.53 -1.48 -5.27
N SER A 53 0.84 -2.30 -6.03
CA SER A 53 0.34 -1.95 -7.37
C SER A 53 -1.13 -1.61 -7.29
N LEU A 54 -1.50 -0.45 -7.84
CA LEU A 54 -2.89 0.01 -7.87
C LEU A 54 -3.47 -0.03 -9.29
N PHE A 55 -4.71 -0.48 -9.42
CA PHE A 55 -5.43 -0.53 -10.69
C PHE A 55 -6.60 0.46 -10.75
N GLN A 56 -6.97 0.83 -11.98
CA GLN A 56 -8.18 1.63 -12.29
C GLN A 56 -8.31 2.93 -11.47
N LEU A 57 -7.19 3.59 -11.16
CA LEU A 57 -7.19 4.91 -10.52
C LEU A 57 -7.93 5.94 -11.38
N THR A 58 -8.85 6.64 -10.74
CA THR A 58 -9.63 7.75 -11.29
C THR A 58 -9.08 9.09 -10.81
N SER A 59 -9.57 10.19 -11.36
CA SER A 59 -9.21 11.52 -10.89
C SER A 59 -9.68 11.81 -9.46
N GLU A 60 -10.78 11.19 -9.04
CA GLU A 60 -11.31 11.30 -7.67
C GLU A 60 -10.34 10.63 -6.69
N ASP A 61 -9.91 9.39 -7.00
CA ASP A 61 -8.92 8.65 -6.21
C ASP A 61 -7.65 9.46 -5.95
N THR A 62 -7.13 10.16 -6.97
CA THR A 62 -5.90 10.96 -6.82
C THR A 62 -6.04 12.18 -5.91
N SER A 63 -7.28 12.58 -5.61
CA SER A 63 -7.60 13.70 -4.72
C SER A 63 -8.00 13.23 -3.32
N ASP A 64 -8.21 11.93 -3.13
CA ASP A 64 -8.59 11.35 -1.84
C ASP A 64 -7.41 11.28 -0.87
N ASP A 65 -7.74 11.33 0.41
CA ASP A 65 -6.76 11.39 1.50
C ASP A 65 -5.82 10.17 1.50
N TRP A 66 -6.35 8.96 1.25
CA TRP A 66 -5.55 7.73 1.20
C TRP A 66 -4.46 7.81 0.13
N TYR A 67 -4.78 8.29 -1.08
CA TYR A 67 -3.83 8.38 -2.18
C TYR A 67 -2.81 9.48 -1.92
N VAL A 68 -3.26 10.62 -1.42
CA VAL A 68 -2.37 11.74 -1.06
C VAL A 68 -1.40 11.34 0.05
N ASN A 69 -1.86 10.57 1.03
CA ASN A 69 -1.01 10.05 2.10
C ASN A 69 -0.04 8.99 1.60
N LEU A 70 -0.53 8.02 0.81
CA LEU A 70 0.31 7.03 0.16
C LEU A 70 1.43 7.68 -0.68
N TYR A 71 1.08 8.70 -1.47
CA TYR A 71 2.00 9.43 -2.32
C TYR A 71 3.07 10.23 -1.55
N LYS A 72 2.77 10.66 -0.32
CA LYS A 72 3.74 11.35 0.56
C LYS A 72 4.69 10.38 1.25
N THR A 73 4.19 9.20 1.61
CA THR A 73 4.92 8.21 2.42
C THR A 73 5.75 7.25 1.57
N ALA A 74 5.28 6.95 0.36
CA ALA A 74 5.94 6.02 -0.55
C ALA A 74 7.20 6.60 -1.20
N LYS A 75 8.19 5.74 -1.41
CA LYS A 75 9.32 5.98 -2.32
C LYS A 75 8.90 5.66 -3.75
N ARG A 76 9.60 6.29 -4.70
CA ARG A 76 9.46 6.10 -6.15
C ARG A 76 10.75 5.55 -6.73
#